data_AF-A0A2H0NFF5-F1
#
_entry.id   AF-A0A2H0NFF5-F1
#
_cell.length_a   1.000
_cell.length_b   1.000
_cell.length_c   1.000
_cell.angle_alpha   90.00
_cell.angle_beta   90.00
_cell.angle_gamma   90.00
#
_symmetry.space_group_name_H-M   'P 1'
#
loop_
_entity.id
_entity.type
_entity.pdbx_description
1 polymer ?
#
loop_
_entity_poly.entity_id
_entity_poly.type
_entity_poly.pdbx_seq_one_letter_code
_entity_poly.pdbx_strand_id
1 'polypeptide(L)' 'MRKEEMKKEIMRVVVLFSGNASSLKYLLETSPNINQSYKIVGAFTDRKDAPGIKLVKGAGIKLKY' A
#
# COMPACT_ATOMS: atom_id res chain seq x y z
N MET A 1 2.39 21.82 -31.86
CA MET A 1 1.77 21.58 -30.54
C MET A 1 2.57 20.52 -29.79
N ARG A 2 3.36 20.90 -28.79
CA ARG A 2 3.96 19.92 -27.86
C ARG A 2 2.83 19.45 -26.95
N LYS A 3 2.50 18.16 -26.97
CA LYS A 3 1.71 17.55 -25.90
C LYS A 3 2.53 17.72 -24.64
N GLU A 4 2.12 18.61 -23.74
CA GLU A 4 2.62 18.59 -22.38
C GLU A 4 2.30 17.19 -21.83
N GLU A 5 3.34 16.40 -21.59
CA GLU A 5 3.19 15.17 -20.82
C GLU A 5 2.76 15.60 -19.41
N MET A 6 1.45 15.62 -19.17
CA MET A 6 0.92 15.69 -17.82
C MET A 6 1.54 14.52 -17.05
N LYS A 7 2.51 14.83 -16.20
CA LYS A 7 3.21 13.86 -15.37
C LYS A 7 2.14 13.16 -14.54
N LYS A 8 1.78 11.93 -14.93
CA LYS A 8 0.68 11.18 -14.30
C LYS A 8 1.04 10.99 -12.83
N GLU A 9 0.37 11.73 -11.96
CA GLU A 9 0.71 11.72 -10.54
C GLU A 9 0.32 10.36 -9.95
N ILE A 10 1.29 9.70 -9.29
CA ILE A 10 1.07 8.39 -8.68
C ILE A 10 0.26 8.59 -7.40
N MET A 11 -0.91 7.97 -7.33
CA MET A 11 -1.78 8.05 -6.16
C MET A 11 -1.11 7.45 -4.92
N ARG A 12 -1.14 8.17 -3.80
CA ARG A 12 -0.58 7.71 -2.53
C ARG A 12 -1.66 7.00 -1.72
N VAL A 13 -1.44 5.72 -1.40
CA VAL A 13 -2.42 4.87 -0.73
C VAL A 13 -1.94 4.53 0.68
N VAL A 14 -2.87 4.60 1.63
CA VAL A 14 -2.70 4.12 3.00
C VAL A 14 -3.65 2.95 3.25
N VAL A 15 -3.16 1.91 3.91
CA VAL A 15 -3.97 0.72 4.24
C VAL A 15 -4.40 0.74 5.69
N LEU A 16 -5.69 0.56 5.96
CA LEU A 16 -6.22 0.33 7.31
C LEU A 16 -6.55 -1.15 7.46
N PHE A 17 -6.12 -1.79 8.55
CA PHE A 17 -6.40 -3.20 8.79
C PHE A 17 -6.47 -3.55 10.28
N SER A 18 -7.28 -4.56 10.61
CA SER A 18 -7.40 -5.09 11.98
C SER A 18 -7.12 -6.61 12.05
N GLY A 19 -6.92 -7.25 10.90
CA GLY A 19 -6.77 -8.70 10.77
C GLY A 19 -5.49 -9.11 10.02
N ASN A 20 -5.61 -10.08 9.12
CA ASN A 20 -4.48 -10.64 8.36
C ASN A 20 -3.94 -9.71 7.26
N ALA A 21 -4.62 -8.60 6.97
CA ALA A 21 -4.32 -7.74 5.82
C ALA A 21 -4.29 -8.50 4.48
N SER A 22 -5.22 -9.45 4.29
CA SER A 22 -5.30 -10.30 3.09
C SER A 22 -5.46 -9.51 1.79
N SER A 23 -6.21 -8.41 1.80
CA SER A 23 -6.33 -7.52 0.64
C SER A 23 -5.01 -6.85 0.29
N LEU A 24 -4.22 -6.42 1.29
CA LEU A 24 -2.88 -5.90 1.05
C LEU A 24 -1.97 -6.98 0.46
N LYS A 25 -2.03 -8.21 1.00
CA LYS A 25 -1.28 -9.34 0.45
C LYS A 25 -1.59 -9.55 -1.02
N TYR A 26 -2.88 -9.62 -1.36
CA TYR A 26 -3.34 -9.77 -2.74
C TYR A 26 -2.81 -8.66 -3.65
N LEU A 27 -2.87 -7.40 -3.23
CA LEU A 27 -2.37 -6.27 -4.03
C LEU A 27 -0.86 -6.39 -4.26
N LEU A 28 -0.08 -6.69 -3.22
CA LEU A 28 1.38 -6.84 -3.32
C LEU A 28 1.79 -7.98 -4.25
N GLU A 29 1.03 -9.07 -4.27
CA GLU A 29 1.35 -10.26 -5.06
C GLU A 29 0.88 -10.18 -6.52
N THR A 30 -0.20 -9.44 -6.79
CA THR A 30 -0.90 -9.56 -8.08
C THR A 30 -1.08 -8.24 -8.84
N SER A 31 -0.96 -7.08 -8.18
CA SER A 31 -1.32 -5.81 -8.81
C SER A 31 -0.17 -5.27 -9.66
N PRO A 32 -0.30 -5.21 -11.01
CA PRO A 32 0.72 -4.60 -11.87
C PRO A 32 0.79 -3.07 -11.71
N ASN A 33 -0.22 -2.50 -11.06
CA ASN A 33 -0.44 -1.07 -10.91
C ASN A 33 0.39 -0.43 -9.79
N ILE A 34 0.99 -1.24 -8.91
CA ILE A 34 1.87 -0.73 -7.85
C ILE A 34 3.09 -0.08 -8.49
N ASN A 35 3.39 1.14 -8.05
CA ASN A 35 4.41 2.05 -8.60
C ASN A 35 4.14 2.58 -10.03
N GLN A 36 3.01 2.21 -10.66
CA GLN A 36 2.59 2.76 -11.95
C GLN A 36 1.48 3.79 -11.80
N SER A 37 0.40 3.43 -11.10
CA SER A 37 -0.76 4.30 -10.88
C SER A 37 -0.97 4.64 -9.41
N TYR A 38 -0.51 3.77 -8.50
CA TYR A 38 -0.52 4.05 -7.08
C TYR A 38 0.70 3.48 -6.36
N LYS A 39 1.00 4.04 -5.20
CA LYS A 39 2.03 3.55 -4.28
C LYS A 39 1.46 3.45 -2.87
N ILE A 40 1.67 2.30 -2.24
CA ILE A 40 1.32 2.11 -0.83
C ILE A 40 2.42 2.79 -0.01
N VAL A 41 2.06 3.84 0.72
CA VAL A 41 3.01 4.70 1.45
C VAL A 41 2.97 4.48 2.96
N GLY A 42 1.97 3.75 3.45
CA GLY A 42 1.84 3.42 4.87
C GLY A 42 0.67 2.50 5.16
N ALA A 43 0.62 2.01 6.39
CA ALA A 43 -0.49 1.26 6.93
C ALA A 43 -0.75 1.67 8.38
N PHE A 44 -2.01 1.55 8.80
CA PHE A 44 -2.44 1.72 10.18
C PHE A 44 -3.22 0.49 10.61
N THR A 45 -3.09 0.17 11.88
CA THR A 45 -3.92 -0.83 12.54
C THR A 45 -4.37 -0.32 13.89
N ASP A 46 -5.60 -0.64 14.27
CA ASP A 46 -6.15 -0.42 15.60
C ASP A 46 -5.71 -1.49 16.61
N ARG A 47 -5.01 -2.54 16.16
CA ARG A 47 -4.64 -3.70 16.95
C ARG A 47 -3.13 -3.94 16.95
N LYS A 48 -2.51 -3.85 18.14
CA LYS A 48 -1.07 -4.12 18.32
C LYS A 48 -0.68 -5.59 18.06
N ASP A 49 -1.66 -6.49 18.08
CA ASP A 49 -1.52 -7.93 17.87
C ASP A 49 -2.01 -8.39 16.49
N ALA A 50 -2.38 -7.47 15.58
CA ALA A 50 -2.93 -7.84 14.30
C ALA A 50 -1.95 -8.74 13.51
N PRO A 51 -2.37 -9.93 13.03
CA PRO A 51 -1.48 -10.86 12.34
C PRO A 51 -0.88 -10.30 11.05
N GLY A 52 -1.57 -9.35 10.40
CA GLY A 52 -1.08 -8.63 9.22
C GLY A 52 0.15 -7.73 9.47
N ILE A 53 0.53 -7.45 10.73
CA ILE A 53 1.71 -6.63 11.04
C ILE A 53 2.99 -7.19 10.42
N LYS A 54 3.15 -8.53 10.43
CA LYS A 54 4.34 -9.18 9.83
C LYS A 54 4.40 -8.94 8.32
N LEU A 55 3.26 -9.02 7.63
CA LEU A 55 3.16 -8.74 6.20
C LEU A 55 3.55 -7.29 5.90
N VAL A 56 2.97 -6.32 6.62
CA VAL A 56 3.24 -4.88 6.43
C VAL A 56 4.73 -4.57 6.62
N LYS A 57 5.33 -5.07 7.71
CA LYS A 57 6.76 -4.89 7.98
C LYS A 57 7.64 -5.58 6.93
N GLY A 58 7.29 -6.80 6.53
CA GLY A 58 8.02 -7.56 5.50
C GLY A 58 7.99 -6.89 4.13
N ALA A 59 6.91 -6.17 3.81
CA ALA A 59 6.78 -5.39 2.58
C ALA A 59 7.48 -4.01 2.65
N GLY A 60 8.16 -3.67 3.75
CA GLY A 60 8.83 -2.37 3.92
C GLY A 60 7.88 -1.18 4.06
N ILE A 61 6.60 -1.42 4.39
CA ILE A 61 5.58 -0.38 4.52
C ILE A 61 5.64 0.20 5.94
N LYS A 62 5.61 1.54 6.06
CA LYS A 62 5.56 2.22 7.36
C LYS A 62 4.25 1.89 8.08
N LEU A 63 4.35 1.30 9.27
CA LEU A 63 3.21 0.98 10.12
C LEU A 63 3.08 1.98 11.27
N LYS A 64 1.86 2.45 11.53
CA LYS A 64 1.47 3.13 12.76
C LYS A 64 0.31 2.38 13.43
N TYR A 65 0.20 2.56 14.74
CA TYR A 65 -0.85 2.02 15.60
C TYR A 65 -1.35 3.10 16.56
#